data_AF-A0A182R6V4-F1
#
_entry.id   AF-A0A182R6V4-F1
#
_cell.length_a   1.000
_cell.length_b   1.000
_cell.length_c   1.000
_cell.angle_alpha   90.00
_cell.angle_beta   90.00
_cell.angle_gamma   90.00
#
_symmetry.space_group_name_H-M   'P 1'
#
loop_
_entity.id
_entity.type
_entity.pdbx_description
1 polymer ?
#
loop_
_entity_poly.entity_id
_entity_poly.type
_entity_poly.pdbx_seq_one_letter_code
_entity_poly.pdbx_strand_id
1 'polypeptide(L)'
;MNQYRSEKHLAYLYPIIATLSFVCCISTTVAWQHWRYVLDTCVETNCGCILHGRSTPTHFTGGHVAYCHWAAYGLVLPIIFCFIFGIFHVFRVCFGRRRRYPETATVRQRSGDLIVMTTKTDVEEDDINPYYWIPASVIGSLMAALTLVHAAMYLDGFLNTCKQQRNELIKYMQANGSLVPIIQSRISCSSVFDFMDYLHQDVAFDRRREGRINTAAALIIGLVCSWVCVGLWIWTVVINARRARASKNMRI
;
A
#
# COMPACT_ATOMS: atom_id res chain seq x y z
N MET A 1 21.29 13.70 9.27
CA MET A 1 20.66 13.67 7.92
C MET A 1 20.25 15.09 7.56
N ASN A 2 20.74 15.63 6.43
CA ASN A 2 20.42 16.99 5.98
C ASN A 2 18.90 17.13 5.64
N GLN A 3 18.31 18.31 5.83
CA GLN A 3 16.91 18.58 5.53
C GLN A 3 16.56 18.25 4.10
N TYR A 4 17.36 18.78 3.18
CA TYR A 4 17.16 18.59 1.75
C TYR A 4 17.10 17.10 1.37
N ARG A 5 17.96 16.28 1.97
CA ARG A 5 17.97 14.83 1.71
C ARG A 5 16.68 14.18 2.21
N SER A 6 16.17 14.63 3.34
CA SER A 6 14.94 14.12 3.95
C SER A 6 13.73 14.50 3.10
N GLU A 7 13.63 15.76 2.67
CA GLU A 7 12.59 16.26 1.77
C GLU A 7 12.63 15.52 0.42
N LYS A 8 13.82 15.30 -0.17
CA LYS A 8 13.98 14.52 -1.40
C LYS A 8 13.50 13.08 -1.24
N HIS A 9 13.84 12.41 -0.14
CA HIS A 9 13.34 11.06 0.13
C HIS A 9 11.81 11.04 0.25
N LEU A 10 11.22 11.97 1.02
CA LEU A 10 9.77 12.06 1.18
C LEU A 10 9.05 12.38 -0.14
N ALA A 11 9.64 13.23 -0.99
CA ALA A 11 9.13 13.55 -2.32
C ALA A 11 9.06 12.34 -3.27
N TYR A 12 9.91 11.33 -3.09
CA TYR A 12 9.80 10.05 -3.83
C TYR A 12 8.90 9.04 -3.12
N LEU A 13 8.98 8.95 -1.79
CA LEU A 13 8.25 7.94 -1.03
C LEU A 13 6.74 8.12 -1.15
N TYR A 14 6.21 9.34 -0.99
CA TYR A 14 4.75 9.56 -1.03
C TYR A 14 4.12 9.20 -2.38
N PRO A 15 4.66 9.62 -3.55
CA PRO A 15 4.14 9.17 -4.85
C PRO A 15 4.21 7.66 -5.05
N ILE A 16 5.33 7.01 -4.65
CA ILE A 16 5.48 5.55 -4.79
C ILE A 16 4.42 4.83 -3.94
N ILE A 17 4.22 5.25 -2.69
CA ILE A 17 3.17 4.70 -1.81
C ILE A 17 1.79 4.90 -2.43
N ALA A 18 1.50 6.08 -2.98
CA ALA A 18 0.22 6.38 -3.62
C ALA A 18 -0.04 5.46 -4.82
N THR A 19 0.94 5.30 -5.71
CA THR A 19 0.84 4.42 -6.88
C THR A 19 0.64 2.96 -6.48
N LEU A 20 1.43 2.44 -5.53
CA LEU A 20 1.29 1.06 -5.06
C LEU A 20 -0.06 0.82 -4.37
N SER A 21 -0.52 1.78 -3.57
CA SER A 21 -1.83 1.71 -2.92
C SER A 21 -2.97 1.70 -3.94
N PHE A 22 -2.87 2.52 -4.99
CA PHE A 22 -3.84 2.56 -6.09
C PHE A 22 -3.87 1.24 -6.88
N VAL A 23 -2.69 0.68 -7.21
CA VAL A 23 -2.58 -0.63 -7.87
C VAL A 23 -3.19 -1.73 -6.99
N CYS A 24 -2.98 -1.67 -5.67
CA CYS A 24 -3.60 -2.61 -4.72
C CYS A 24 -5.14 -2.50 -4.73
N CYS A 25 -5.69 -1.28 -4.69
CA CYS A 25 -7.13 -1.06 -4.75
C CYS A 25 -7.74 -1.62 -6.06
N ILE A 26 -7.14 -1.29 -7.20
CA ILE A 26 -7.65 -1.71 -8.51
C ILE A 26 -7.59 -3.23 -8.66
N SER A 27 -6.43 -3.84 -8.43
CA SER A 27 -6.24 -5.29 -8.61
C SER A 27 -7.23 -6.10 -7.77
N THR A 28 -7.46 -5.68 -6.53
CA THR A 28 -8.44 -6.28 -5.63
C THR A 28 -9.87 -6.05 -6.08
N THR A 29 -10.19 -4.85 -6.54
CA THR A 29 -11.52 -4.50 -7.05
C THR A 29 -11.84 -5.32 -8.30
N VAL A 30 -10.89 -5.51 -9.21
CA VAL A 30 -11.06 -6.34 -10.41
C VAL A 30 -11.39 -7.78 -10.02
N ALA A 31 -10.60 -8.37 -9.12
CA ALA A 31 -10.86 -9.73 -8.64
C ALA A 31 -12.24 -9.83 -7.96
N TRP A 32 -12.58 -8.88 -7.08
CA TRP A 32 -13.87 -8.88 -6.41
C TRP A 32 -15.05 -8.72 -7.38
N GLN A 33 -15.01 -7.73 -8.27
CA GLN A 33 -16.11 -7.46 -9.21
C GLN A 33 -16.33 -8.60 -10.19
N HIS A 34 -15.28 -9.29 -10.62
CA HIS A 34 -15.39 -10.47 -11.48
C HIS A 34 -16.14 -11.62 -10.79
N TRP A 35 -15.89 -11.83 -9.50
CA TRP A 35 -16.41 -12.98 -8.76
C TRP A 35 -17.68 -12.70 -7.96
N ARG A 36 -18.08 -11.43 -7.78
CA ARG A 36 -19.11 -11.06 -6.80
C ARG A 36 -20.46 -11.74 -6.98
N TYR A 37 -20.92 -11.92 -8.21
CA TYR A 37 -22.24 -12.50 -8.46
C TYR A 37 -22.23 -14.02 -8.46
N VAL A 38 -21.10 -14.62 -8.86
CA VAL A 38 -20.91 -16.07 -8.88
C VAL A 38 -20.73 -16.62 -7.47
N LEU A 39 -20.05 -15.88 -6.60
CA LEU A 39 -19.79 -16.30 -5.22
C LEU A 39 -20.92 -15.95 -4.24
N ASP A 40 -21.91 -15.13 -4.63
CA ASP A 40 -23.04 -14.71 -3.80
C ASP A 40 -24.19 -15.73 -3.87
N THR A 41 -23.91 -16.93 -3.36
CA THR A 41 -24.82 -18.10 -3.35
C THR A 41 -25.19 -18.59 -1.96
N CYS A 42 -24.66 -17.96 -0.92
CA CYS A 42 -24.95 -18.36 0.46
C CYS A 42 -26.39 -17.99 0.87
N VAL A 43 -26.82 -18.61 1.98
CA VAL A 43 -28.13 -18.33 2.62
C VAL A 43 -28.14 -16.97 3.32
N GLU A 44 -26.97 -16.52 3.80
CA GLU A 44 -26.79 -15.19 4.38
C GLU A 44 -26.82 -14.12 3.27
N THR A 45 -27.22 -12.89 3.58
CA THR A 45 -27.18 -11.81 2.59
C THR A 45 -25.75 -11.26 2.46
N ASN A 46 -25.27 -11.06 1.21
CA ASN A 46 -24.01 -10.39 0.86
C ASN A 46 -22.71 -11.19 1.08
N CYS A 47 -22.59 -12.36 0.45
CA CYS A 47 -21.36 -13.18 0.48
C CYS A 47 -20.55 -13.16 -0.83
N GLY A 48 -20.72 -12.14 -1.67
CA GLY A 48 -19.98 -12.01 -2.93
C GLY A 48 -18.49 -11.65 -2.79
N CYS A 49 -17.83 -11.82 -1.64
CA CYS A 49 -16.41 -11.51 -1.51
C CYS A 49 -15.53 -12.72 -1.84
N ILE A 50 -14.50 -12.53 -2.67
CA ILE A 50 -13.52 -13.59 -2.95
C ILE A 50 -12.61 -13.90 -1.74
N LEU A 51 -12.41 -12.93 -0.85
CA LEU A 51 -11.65 -13.13 0.39
C LEU A 51 -12.51 -13.81 1.45
N HIS A 52 -11.90 -14.70 2.24
CA HIS A 52 -12.59 -15.55 3.22
C HIS A 52 -13.72 -16.41 2.62
N GLY A 53 -13.53 -16.89 1.39
CA GLY A 53 -14.44 -17.85 0.77
C GLY A 53 -14.54 -19.14 1.57
N ARG A 54 -15.69 -19.81 1.51
CA ARG A 54 -16.02 -20.99 2.32
C ARG A 54 -16.45 -22.16 1.44
N SER A 55 -15.88 -23.31 1.75
CA SER A 55 -16.26 -24.61 1.20
C SER A 55 -17.46 -25.15 1.96
N THR A 56 -18.63 -25.30 1.31
CA THR A 56 -19.81 -25.97 1.91
C THR A 56 -19.93 -27.40 1.37
N PRO A 57 -20.76 -28.29 1.95
CA PRO A 57 -20.88 -29.66 1.46
C PRO A 57 -21.28 -29.77 -0.02
N THR A 58 -21.99 -28.79 -0.56
CA THR A 58 -22.58 -28.86 -1.91
C THR A 58 -22.01 -27.84 -2.89
N HIS A 59 -21.48 -26.70 -2.42
CA HIS A 59 -20.97 -25.63 -3.28
C HIS A 59 -19.95 -24.75 -2.55
N PHE A 60 -19.18 -23.97 -3.30
CA PHE A 60 -18.30 -22.95 -2.75
C PHE A 60 -19.00 -21.59 -2.74
N THR A 61 -18.92 -20.88 -1.62
CA THR A 61 -19.47 -19.52 -1.48
C THR A 61 -18.36 -18.54 -1.16
N GLY A 62 -18.57 -17.27 -1.49
CA GLY A 62 -17.67 -16.22 -1.05
C GLY A 62 -17.79 -15.90 0.44
N GLY A 63 -16.93 -15.01 0.91
CA GLY A 63 -16.98 -14.43 2.25
C GLY A 63 -17.87 -13.20 2.31
N HIS A 64 -18.04 -12.66 3.52
CA HIS A 64 -18.85 -11.47 3.75
C HIS A 64 -18.31 -10.26 2.96
N VAL A 65 -19.20 -9.49 2.33
CA VAL A 65 -18.85 -8.37 1.43
C VAL A 65 -17.95 -7.31 2.08
N ALA A 66 -18.07 -7.12 3.39
CA ALA A 66 -17.26 -6.17 4.15
C ALA A 66 -15.74 -6.38 4.01
N TYR A 67 -15.29 -7.63 3.87
CA TYR A 67 -13.86 -7.92 3.69
C TYR A 67 -13.34 -7.36 2.36
N CYS A 68 -14.12 -7.48 1.29
CA CYS A 68 -13.75 -6.96 -0.02
C CYS A 68 -13.90 -5.43 -0.08
N HIS A 69 -14.89 -4.85 0.60
CA HIS A 69 -14.95 -3.40 0.78
C HIS A 69 -13.71 -2.87 1.51
N TRP A 70 -13.29 -3.53 2.60
CA TRP A 70 -12.07 -3.17 3.32
C TRP A 70 -10.83 -3.32 2.43
N ALA A 71 -10.71 -4.42 1.70
CA ALA A 71 -9.56 -4.66 0.84
C ALA A 71 -9.50 -3.68 -0.35
N ALA A 72 -10.65 -3.29 -0.92
CA ALA A 72 -10.75 -2.35 -2.04
C ALA A 72 -10.59 -0.88 -1.61
N TYR A 73 -11.20 -0.47 -0.50
CA TYR A 73 -11.26 0.95 -0.11
C TYR A 73 -10.41 1.32 1.11
N GLY A 74 -9.87 0.35 1.86
CA GLY A 74 -9.09 0.60 3.07
C GLY A 74 -7.82 1.44 2.87
N LEU A 75 -7.30 1.50 1.63
CA LEU A 75 -6.13 2.29 1.27
C LEU A 75 -6.47 3.70 0.73
N VAL A 76 -7.74 4.08 0.62
CA VAL A 76 -8.14 5.42 0.14
C VAL A 76 -7.60 6.53 1.04
N LEU A 77 -7.66 6.36 2.36
CA LEU A 77 -7.15 7.35 3.30
C LEU A 77 -5.61 7.54 3.18
N PRO A 78 -4.79 6.46 3.16
CA PRO A 78 -3.37 6.55 2.82
C PRO A 78 -3.08 7.28 1.49
N ILE A 79 -3.88 7.01 0.46
CA ILE A 79 -3.73 7.67 -0.86
C ILE A 79 -3.92 9.18 -0.72
N ILE A 80 -4.98 9.64 -0.05
CA ILE A 80 -5.26 11.07 0.15
C ILE A 80 -4.09 11.76 0.87
N PHE A 81 -3.59 11.17 1.96
CA PHE A 81 -2.44 11.73 2.68
C PHE A 81 -1.16 11.74 1.84
N CYS A 82 -0.92 10.70 1.03
CA CYS A 82 0.22 10.69 0.12
C CYS A 82 0.12 11.79 -0.93
N PHE A 83 -1.07 12.10 -1.44
CA PHE A 83 -1.25 13.24 -2.35
C PHE A 83 -0.93 14.56 -1.67
N ILE A 84 -1.48 14.81 -0.49
CA ILE A 84 -1.28 16.08 0.25
C ILE A 84 0.21 16.26 0.58
N PHE A 85 0.84 15.28 1.23
CA PHE A 85 2.25 15.37 1.61
C PHE A 85 3.19 15.28 0.40
N GLY A 86 2.84 14.48 -0.61
CA GLY A 86 3.59 14.34 -1.85
C GLY A 86 3.68 15.66 -2.61
N ILE A 87 2.55 16.33 -2.84
CA ILE A 87 2.53 17.65 -3.50
C ILE A 87 3.37 18.65 -2.70
N PHE A 88 3.22 18.68 -1.37
CA PHE A 88 3.99 19.57 -0.51
C PHE A 88 5.51 19.36 -0.66
N HIS A 89 6.00 18.12 -0.56
CA HIS A 89 7.42 17.84 -0.66
C HIS A 89 7.97 17.98 -2.08
N VAL A 90 7.22 17.57 -3.11
CA VAL A 90 7.61 17.72 -4.51
C VAL A 90 7.70 19.21 -4.86
N PHE A 91 6.71 20.01 -4.46
CA PHE A 91 6.73 21.46 -4.69
C PHE A 91 7.99 22.10 -4.07
N ARG A 92 8.31 21.77 -2.82
CA ARG A 92 9.50 22.33 -2.14
C ARG A 92 10.82 21.90 -2.79
N VAL A 93 10.93 20.64 -3.20
CA VAL A 93 12.15 20.12 -3.83
C VAL A 93 12.35 20.68 -5.25
N CYS A 94 11.27 20.83 -6.03
CA CYS A 94 11.35 21.26 -7.43
C CYS A 94 11.30 22.78 -7.62
N PHE A 95 10.53 23.50 -6.80
CA PHE A 95 10.23 24.92 -6.98
C PHE A 95 10.60 25.81 -5.77
N GLY A 96 10.69 25.24 -4.56
CA GLY A 96 10.84 26.01 -3.32
C GLY A 96 12.20 26.68 -3.13
N ARG A 97 13.30 25.95 -3.36
CA ARG A 97 14.64 26.49 -3.05
C ARG A 97 15.20 27.34 -4.20
N ARG A 98 15.20 28.67 -4.02
CA ARG A 98 16.03 29.60 -4.83
C ARG A 98 17.48 29.09 -4.84
N ARG A 99 18.09 29.04 -6.03
CA ARG A 99 19.52 28.72 -6.21
C ARG A 99 20.35 29.54 -5.22
N ARG A 100 21.24 28.88 -4.47
CA ARG A 100 22.27 29.52 -3.65
C ARG A 100 23.10 30.44 -4.55
N TYR A 101 22.77 31.72 -4.58
CA TYR A 101 23.68 32.72 -5.12
C TYR A 101 24.69 33.03 -4.01
N PRO A 102 26.01 32.87 -4.26
CA PRO A 102 26.99 33.35 -3.32
C PRO A 102 26.88 34.88 -3.25
N GLU A 103 26.43 35.41 -2.12
CA GLU A 103 26.52 36.84 -1.86
C GLU A 103 27.95 37.19 -1.44
N THR A 104 28.58 38.07 -2.19
CA THR A 104 29.87 38.67 -1.85
C THR A 104 29.62 39.93 -1.02
N ALA A 105 29.96 39.89 0.26
CA ALA A 105 29.98 41.08 1.10
C ALA A 105 31.40 41.65 1.13
N THR A 106 31.56 42.93 0.76
CA THR A 106 32.85 43.62 0.86
C THR A 106 32.92 44.35 2.20
N VAL A 107 33.89 43.96 3.05
CA VAL A 107 34.13 44.64 4.32
C VAL A 107 35.38 45.50 4.16
N ARG A 108 35.22 46.82 4.33
CA ARG A 108 36.33 47.77 4.27
C ARG A 108 37.00 47.85 5.64
N GLN A 109 38.25 47.43 5.73
CA GLN A 109 39.02 47.50 6.96
C GLN A 109 39.50 48.94 7.22
N ARG A 110 39.74 49.27 8.49
CA ARG A 110 40.21 50.59 8.93
C ARG A 110 41.61 50.95 8.40
N SER A 111 42.38 49.95 7.91
CA SER A 111 43.67 50.14 7.23
C SER A 111 43.55 50.55 5.76
N GLY A 112 42.35 50.56 5.19
CA GLY A 112 42.12 50.85 3.77
C GLY A 112 42.01 49.62 2.88
N ASP A 113 42.35 48.43 3.37
CA ASP A 113 42.21 47.18 2.62
C ASP A 113 40.74 46.74 2.48
N LEU A 114 40.38 46.30 1.28
CA LEU A 114 39.08 45.74 0.93
C LEU A 114 39.19 44.21 1.00
N ILE A 115 38.58 43.61 2.00
CA ILE A 115 38.46 42.15 2.09
C ILE A 115 37.11 41.77 1.51
N VAL A 116 37.13 41.06 0.38
CA VAL A 116 35.92 40.44 -0.19
C VAL A 116 35.64 39.17 0.61
N MET A 117 34.67 39.22 1.50
CA MET A 117 34.16 38.02 2.17
C MET A 117 33.04 37.44 1.31
N THR A 118 33.30 36.29 0.68
CA THR A 118 32.24 35.42 0.19
C THR A 118 31.56 34.78 1.39
N THR A 119 30.63 35.50 2.00
CA THR A 119 29.73 34.91 2.99
C THR A 119 28.75 34.03 2.23
N LYS A 120 28.98 32.71 2.26
CA LYS A 120 27.86 31.78 2.08
C LYS A 120 26.95 32.01 3.29
N THR A 121 25.95 32.85 3.11
CA THR A 121 24.82 32.93 4.02
C THR A 121 24.13 31.56 3.96
N ASP A 122 24.53 30.64 4.85
CA ASP A 122 23.80 29.41 5.17
C ASP A 122 22.52 29.75 5.98
N VAL A 123 21.92 30.91 5.74
CA VAL A 123 20.62 31.25 6.30
C VAL A 123 19.61 30.51 5.43
N GLU A 124 19.26 29.30 5.86
CA GLU A 124 18.15 28.51 5.33
C GLU A 124 16.83 29.24 5.65
N GLU A 125 16.56 30.36 4.97
CA GLU A 125 15.27 31.09 5.05
C GLU A 125 14.08 30.22 4.62
N ASP A 126 14.34 29.10 3.97
CA ASP A 126 13.34 28.17 3.46
C ASP A 126 13.35 26.84 4.22
N ASP A 127 13.61 26.84 5.52
CA ASP A 127 13.53 25.64 6.34
C ASP A 127 12.12 25.36 6.89
N ILE A 128 11.71 24.09 6.85
CA ILE A 128 10.41 23.66 7.35
C ILE A 128 10.37 23.91 8.86
N ASN A 129 9.32 24.62 9.30
CA ASN A 129 9.09 24.87 10.71
C ASN A 129 9.21 23.55 11.51
N PRO A 130 10.08 23.50 12.54
CA PRO A 130 10.27 22.33 13.38
C PRO A 130 8.98 21.67 13.91
N TYR A 131 7.89 22.45 14.05
CA TYR A 131 6.57 21.94 14.49
C TYR A 131 5.84 21.06 13.46
N TYR A 132 6.26 21.04 12.20
CA TYR A 132 5.68 20.17 11.16
C TYR A 132 6.03 18.68 11.35
N TRP A 133 7.26 18.39 11.79
CA TRP A 133 7.79 17.03 11.81
C TRP A 133 7.10 16.13 12.84
N ILE A 134 6.60 16.72 13.94
CA ILE A 134 5.92 15.97 15.01
C ILE A 134 4.55 15.46 14.51
N PRO A 135 3.60 16.31 14.05
CA PRO A 135 2.35 15.83 13.46
C PRO A 135 2.55 14.90 12.26
N ALA A 136 3.51 15.18 11.39
CA ALA A 136 3.82 14.32 10.24
C ALA A 136 4.26 12.91 10.67
N SER A 137 5.02 12.80 11.77
CA SER A 137 5.40 11.49 12.33
C SER A 137 4.23 10.73 12.95
N VAL A 138 3.31 11.44 13.61
CA VAL A 138 2.09 10.85 14.21
C VAL A 138 1.17 10.33 13.11
N ILE A 139 0.87 11.17 12.11
CA ILE A 139 0.04 10.79 10.95
C ILE A 139 0.69 9.61 10.21
N GLY A 140 2.00 9.67 9.96
CA GLY A 140 2.72 8.56 9.34
C GLY A 140 2.60 7.26 10.12
N SER A 141 2.64 7.32 11.46
CA SER A 141 2.51 6.14 12.33
C SER A 141 1.11 5.53 12.26
N LEU A 142 0.07 6.37 12.24
CA LEU A 142 -1.31 5.93 12.05
C LEU A 142 -1.51 5.28 10.68
N MET A 143 -0.94 5.86 9.62
CA MET A 143 -1.01 5.27 8.27
C MET A 143 -0.22 3.95 8.17
N ALA A 144 0.93 3.84 8.83
CA ALA A 144 1.68 2.59 8.92
C ALA A 144 0.86 1.48 9.62
N ALA A 145 0.19 1.81 10.73
CA ALA A 145 -0.67 0.86 11.43
C ALA A 145 -1.89 0.46 10.58
N LEU A 146 -2.55 1.43 9.93
CA LEU A 146 -3.68 1.18 9.04
C LEU A 146 -3.31 0.27 7.87
N THR A 147 -2.19 0.56 7.20
CA THR A 147 -1.71 -0.26 6.08
C THR A 147 -1.25 -1.65 6.53
N LEU A 148 -0.71 -1.78 7.74
CA LEU A 148 -0.38 -3.08 8.32
C LEU A 148 -1.62 -3.93 8.58
N VAL A 149 -2.66 -3.35 9.18
CA VAL A 149 -3.94 -4.05 9.40
C VAL A 149 -4.57 -4.44 8.06
N HIS A 150 -4.55 -3.54 7.07
CA HIS A 150 -5.02 -3.85 5.72
C HIS A 150 -4.27 -5.03 5.11
N ALA A 151 -2.93 -5.01 5.10
CA ALA A 151 -2.11 -6.07 4.54
C ALA A 151 -2.30 -7.41 5.28
N ALA A 152 -2.44 -7.38 6.61
CA ALA A 152 -2.68 -8.57 7.42
C ALA A 152 -4.04 -9.20 7.15
N MET A 153 -5.12 -8.40 7.13
CA MET A 153 -6.46 -8.89 6.79
C MET A 153 -6.55 -9.41 5.36
N TYR A 154 -5.87 -8.74 4.42
CA TYR A 154 -5.79 -9.21 3.04
C TYR A 154 -5.10 -10.59 2.99
N LEU A 155 -3.93 -10.71 3.60
CA LEU A 155 -3.16 -11.96 3.62
C LEU A 155 -3.96 -13.10 4.23
N ASP A 156 -4.61 -12.86 5.37
CA ASP A 156 -5.44 -13.85 6.03
C ASP A 156 -6.62 -14.27 5.14
N GLY A 157 -7.32 -13.31 4.54
CA GLY A 157 -8.40 -13.59 3.59
C GLY A 157 -7.94 -14.40 2.37
N PHE A 158 -6.78 -14.08 1.81
CA PHE A 158 -6.18 -14.79 0.68
C PHE A 158 -5.83 -16.25 1.04
N LEU A 159 -5.16 -16.46 2.18
CA LEU A 159 -4.75 -17.79 2.64
C LEU A 159 -5.95 -18.65 3.04
N ASN A 160 -6.95 -18.05 3.70
CA ASN A 160 -8.19 -18.75 4.07
C ASN A 160 -8.96 -19.20 2.83
N THR A 161 -9.18 -18.32 1.85
CA THR A 161 -9.81 -18.68 0.58
C THR A 161 -9.02 -19.79 -0.12
N CYS A 162 -7.69 -19.67 -0.22
CA CYS A 162 -6.85 -20.71 -0.82
C CYS A 162 -7.02 -22.07 -0.13
N LYS A 163 -7.02 -22.11 1.20
CA LYS A 163 -7.22 -23.34 1.97
C LYS A 163 -8.59 -23.96 1.70
N GLN A 164 -9.65 -23.14 1.67
CA GLN A 164 -11.01 -23.62 1.41
C GLN A 164 -11.17 -24.10 -0.03
N GLN A 165 -10.55 -23.42 -0.99
CA GLN A 165 -10.59 -23.81 -2.39
C GLN A 165 -9.81 -25.10 -2.67
N ARG A 166 -8.74 -25.40 -1.91
CA ARG A 166 -8.10 -26.72 -1.95
C ARG A 166 -9.07 -27.84 -1.54
N ASN A 167 -9.92 -27.59 -0.55
CA ASN A 167 -10.91 -28.58 -0.11
C ASN A 167 -12.00 -28.78 -1.17
N GLU A 168 -12.44 -27.71 -1.84
CA GLU A 168 -13.36 -27.82 -2.98
C GLU A 168 -12.74 -28.58 -4.16
N LEU A 169 -11.48 -28.30 -4.47
CA LEU A 169 -10.79 -28.96 -5.55
C LEU A 169 -10.68 -30.48 -5.33
N ILE A 170 -10.53 -30.93 -4.09
CA ILE A 170 -10.59 -32.36 -3.73
C ILE A 170 -11.95 -32.96 -4.08
N LYS A 171 -13.05 -32.24 -3.78
CA LYS A 171 -14.42 -32.70 -4.11
C LYS A 171 -14.62 -32.79 -5.61
N TYR A 172 -14.21 -31.76 -6.36
CA TYR A 172 -14.34 -31.72 -7.82
C TYR A 172 -13.53 -32.83 -8.50
N MET A 173 -12.31 -33.10 -8.04
CA MET A 173 -11.46 -34.15 -8.61
C MET A 173 -11.77 -35.56 -8.08
N GLN A 174 -12.72 -35.69 -7.15
CA GLN A 174 -12.99 -36.94 -6.41
C GLN A 174 -11.68 -37.57 -5.88
N ALA A 175 -10.78 -36.71 -5.41
CA ALA A 175 -9.42 -37.10 -5.08
C ALA A 175 -9.42 -37.94 -3.79
N ASN A 176 -8.93 -39.18 -3.89
CA ASN A 176 -8.87 -40.12 -2.78
C ASN A 176 -7.44 -40.61 -2.51
N GLY A 177 -7.18 -41.13 -1.32
CA GLY A 177 -5.89 -41.71 -0.95
C GLY A 177 -4.75 -40.69 -0.97
N SER A 178 -3.64 -41.04 -1.62
CA SER A 178 -2.42 -40.21 -1.69
C SER A 178 -2.57 -38.91 -2.47
N LEU A 179 -3.66 -38.74 -3.23
CA LEU A 179 -3.92 -37.51 -3.99
C LEU A 179 -4.37 -36.34 -3.10
N VAL A 180 -5.05 -36.63 -1.99
CA VAL A 180 -5.51 -35.63 -1.01
C VAL A 180 -4.35 -34.82 -0.40
N PRO A 181 -3.32 -35.45 0.20
CA PRO A 181 -2.22 -34.69 0.79
C PRO A 181 -1.40 -33.93 -0.26
N ILE A 182 -1.34 -34.41 -1.51
CA ILE A 182 -0.68 -33.68 -2.61
C ILE A 182 -1.43 -32.36 -2.87
N ILE A 183 -2.75 -32.41 -3.02
CA ILE A 183 -3.57 -31.20 -3.25
C ILE A 183 -3.49 -30.24 -2.06
N GLN A 184 -3.56 -30.76 -0.83
CA GLN A 184 -3.57 -29.92 0.37
C GLN A 184 -2.21 -29.26 0.67
N SER A 185 -1.10 -29.94 0.40
CA SER A 185 0.23 -29.49 0.85
C SER A 185 1.16 -28.99 -0.25
N ARG A 186 1.00 -29.43 -1.51
CA ARG A 186 1.96 -29.14 -2.58
C ARG A 186 1.49 -28.10 -3.60
N ILE A 187 0.17 -27.95 -3.80
CA ILE A 187 -0.34 -27.03 -4.81
C ILE A 187 -0.26 -25.59 -4.31
N SER A 188 0.43 -24.71 -5.04
CA SER A 188 0.56 -23.31 -4.68
C SER A 188 -0.80 -22.60 -4.69
N CYS A 189 -0.98 -21.56 -3.85
CA CYS A 189 -2.24 -20.79 -3.88
C CYS A 189 -2.48 -20.12 -5.24
N SER A 190 -1.42 -19.73 -5.95
CA SER A 190 -1.54 -19.21 -7.32
C SER A 190 -2.25 -20.23 -8.24
N SER A 191 -1.79 -21.49 -8.22
CA SER A 191 -2.40 -22.57 -9.01
C SER A 191 -3.83 -22.88 -8.56
N VAL A 192 -4.13 -22.78 -7.26
CA VAL A 192 -5.49 -23.00 -6.75
C VAL A 192 -6.48 -21.97 -7.30
N PHE A 193 -6.09 -20.70 -7.36
CA PHE A 193 -6.92 -19.65 -7.96
C PHE A 193 -7.02 -19.78 -9.48
N ASP A 194 -5.97 -20.26 -10.15
CA ASP A 194 -6.04 -20.59 -11.58
C ASP A 194 -7.05 -21.72 -11.84
N PHE A 195 -7.01 -22.80 -11.04
CA PHE A 195 -8.06 -23.83 -11.11
C PHE A 195 -9.46 -23.27 -10.85
N MET A 196 -9.60 -22.31 -9.93
CA MET A 196 -10.88 -21.63 -9.70
C MET A 196 -11.36 -20.89 -10.96
N ASP A 197 -10.47 -20.17 -11.66
CA ASP A 197 -10.79 -19.47 -12.90
C ASP A 197 -11.32 -20.42 -13.99
N TYR A 198 -10.82 -21.67 -14.07
CA TYR A 198 -11.23 -22.63 -15.10
C TYR A 198 -12.35 -23.60 -14.71
N LEU A 199 -12.37 -24.07 -13.47
CA LEU A 199 -13.27 -25.15 -13.03
C LEU A 199 -14.54 -24.65 -12.37
N HIS A 200 -14.52 -23.45 -11.76
CA HIS A 200 -15.69 -22.95 -11.06
C HIS A 200 -16.80 -22.60 -12.06
N GLN A 201 -17.98 -23.17 -11.85
CA GLN A 201 -19.12 -23.01 -12.76
C GLN A 201 -19.94 -21.79 -12.39
N ASP A 202 -20.54 -21.17 -13.40
CA ASP A 202 -21.45 -20.05 -13.20
C ASP A 202 -22.80 -20.57 -12.70
N VAL A 203 -23.40 -19.85 -11.76
CA VAL A 203 -24.59 -20.29 -11.02
C VAL A 203 -25.87 -20.15 -11.85
N ALA A 204 -25.97 -19.09 -12.65
CA ALA A 204 -27.12 -18.78 -13.51
C ALA A 204 -26.71 -17.86 -14.65
N PHE A 205 -27.50 -17.82 -15.74
CA PHE A 205 -27.25 -16.95 -16.90
C PHE A 205 -27.18 -15.47 -16.51
N ASP A 206 -28.06 -15.02 -15.60
CA ASP A 206 -28.13 -13.64 -15.12
C ASP A 206 -27.05 -13.29 -14.08
N ARG A 207 -26.38 -14.31 -13.52
CA ARG A 207 -25.31 -14.18 -12.51
C ARG A 207 -24.01 -14.82 -12.98
N ARG A 208 -23.71 -14.67 -14.27
CA ARG A 208 -22.49 -15.18 -14.89
C ARG A 208 -21.36 -14.17 -14.79
N ARG A 209 -20.12 -14.68 -14.84
CA ARG A 209 -18.93 -13.84 -15.01
C ARG A 209 -18.71 -13.51 -16.49
N GLU A 210 -18.16 -12.34 -16.74
CA GLU A 210 -17.79 -11.91 -18.08
C GLU A 210 -16.34 -12.35 -18.38
N GLY A 211 -16.20 -13.40 -19.18
CA GLY A 211 -14.89 -13.92 -19.59
C GLY A 211 -14.12 -14.59 -18.46
N ARG A 212 -12.79 -14.66 -18.62
CA ARG A 212 -11.85 -15.20 -17.62
C ARG A 212 -10.80 -14.15 -17.33
N ILE A 213 -10.42 -14.02 -16.06
CA ILE A 213 -9.30 -13.20 -15.62
C ILE A 213 -8.23 -14.10 -15.01
N ASN A 214 -7.03 -13.56 -14.77
CA ASN A 214 -6.05 -14.21 -13.92
C ASN A 214 -6.24 -13.72 -12.48
N THR A 215 -7.08 -14.42 -11.73
CA THR A 215 -7.45 -14.04 -10.36
C THR A 215 -6.25 -14.12 -9.42
N ALA A 216 -5.40 -15.14 -9.61
CA ALA A 216 -4.16 -15.31 -8.86
C ALA A 216 -3.26 -14.07 -8.98
N ALA A 217 -3.00 -13.62 -10.22
CA ALA A 217 -2.17 -12.45 -10.46
C ALA A 217 -2.77 -11.19 -9.83
N ALA A 218 -4.08 -10.97 -9.98
CA ALA A 218 -4.75 -9.82 -9.40
C ALA A 218 -4.60 -9.78 -7.86
N LEU A 219 -4.87 -10.89 -7.17
CA LEU A 219 -4.76 -10.95 -5.72
C LEU A 219 -3.31 -10.87 -5.22
N ILE A 220 -2.36 -11.53 -5.90
CA ILE A 220 -0.95 -11.52 -5.52
C ILE A 220 -0.33 -10.13 -5.74
N ILE A 221 -0.66 -9.43 -6.83
CA ILE A 221 -0.21 -8.05 -7.07
C ILE A 221 -0.71 -7.15 -5.93
N GLY A 222 -1.99 -7.24 -5.58
CA GLY A 222 -2.55 -6.47 -4.47
C GLY A 222 -1.85 -6.76 -3.14
N LEU A 223 -1.60 -8.04 -2.86
CA LEU A 223 -0.92 -8.48 -1.64
C LEU A 223 0.54 -7.98 -1.57
N VAL A 224 1.31 -8.09 -2.66
CA VAL A 224 2.69 -7.61 -2.70
C VAL A 224 2.73 -6.08 -2.55
N CYS A 225 1.86 -5.36 -3.26
CA CYS A 225 1.77 -3.91 -3.15
C CYS A 225 1.42 -3.45 -1.73
N SER A 226 0.49 -4.11 -1.03
CA SER A 226 0.11 -3.74 0.34
C SER A 226 1.26 -3.92 1.33
N TRP A 227 1.99 -5.04 1.26
CA TRP A 227 3.16 -5.27 2.13
C TRP A 227 4.32 -4.30 1.85
N VAL A 228 4.57 -3.97 0.57
CA VAL A 228 5.57 -2.96 0.22
C VAL A 228 5.15 -1.59 0.76
N CYS A 229 3.86 -1.23 0.68
CA CYS A 229 3.35 0.01 1.27
C CYS A 229 3.60 0.09 2.78
N VAL A 230 3.44 -1.02 3.53
CA VAL A 230 3.76 -1.07 4.97
C VAL A 230 5.22 -0.69 5.20
N GLY A 231 6.15 -1.33 4.47
CA GLY A 231 7.57 -1.04 4.59
C GLY A 231 7.92 0.43 4.27
N LEU A 232 7.28 0.99 3.25
CA LEU A 232 7.48 2.39 2.87
C LEU A 232 6.90 3.37 3.91
N TRP A 233 5.74 3.09 4.51
CA TRP A 233 5.20 3.90 5.60
C TRP A 233 6.07 3.84 6.87
N ILE A 234 6.63 2.67 7.21
CA ILE A 234 7.60 2.58 8.30
C ILE A 234 8.83 3.45 8.00
N TRP A 235 9.30 3.44 6.74
CA TRP A 235 10.41 4.30 6.33
C TRP A 235 10.08 5.79 6.47
N THR A 236 8.90 6.24 6.01
CA THR A 236 8.50 7.66 6.13
C THR A 236 8.43 8.10 7.60
N VAL A 237 7.90 7.24 8.49
CA VAL A 237 7.90 7.48 9.94
C VAL A 237 9.31 7.63 10.50
N VAL A 238 10.24 6.75 10.12
CA VAL A 238 11.64 6.82 10.57
C VAL A 238 12.30 8.12 10.13
N ILE A 239 12.06 8.58 8.88
CA ILE A 239 12.57 9.87 8.40
C ILE A 239 12.00 11.01 9.24
N ASN A 240 10.68 11.08 9.40
CA ASN A 240 10.00 12.16 10.12
C ASN A 240 10.42 12.19 11.60
N ALA A 241 10.50 11.05 12.26
CA ALA A 241 10.91 10.95 13.67
C ALA A 241 12.38 11.35 13.87
N ARG A 242 13.29 10.95 12.98
CA ARG A 242 14.71 11.38 13.04
C ARG A 242 14.84 12.90 12.89
N ARG A 243 14.01 13.52 12.05
CA ARG A 243 14.00 14.97 11.85
C ARG A 243 13.36 15.71 13.02
N ALA A 244 12.26 15.20 13.57
CA ALA A 244 11.66 15.74 14.79
C ALA A 244 12.63 15.73 15.98
N ARG A 245 13.45 14.67 16.13
CA ARG A 245 14.51 14.62 17.16
C ARG A 245 15.62 15.63 16.90
N ALA A 246 16.10 15.72 15.66
CA ALA A 246 17.15 16.67 15.29
C ALA A 246 16.72 18.13 15.49
N SER A 247 15.46 18.46 15.18
CA SER A 247 14.93 19.82 15.37
C SER A 247 14.70 20.19 16.83
N LYS A 248 14.41 19.21 17.71
CA LYS A 248 14.34 19.43 19.17
C LYS A 248 15.70 19.77 19.76
N ASN A 249 16.77 19.13 19.29
CA ASN A 249 18.13 19.36 19.81
C ASN A 249 18.70 20.75 19.46
N MET A 250 18.14 21.44 18.46
CA MET A 250 18.52 22.83 18.13
C MET A 250 17.77 23.88 18.96
N ARG A 251 16.84 23.46 19.84
CA ARG A 251 16.05 24.35 20.71
C ARG A 251 16.59 24.43 22.15
N ILE A 252 17.58 23.62 22.50
CA ILE A 252 18.27 23.59 23.80
C ILE A 252 19.67 24.14 23.58
#